data_AF-A0A8X6VF44-F1
#
_entry.id   AF-A0A8X6VF44-F1
#
_cell.length_a   1.000
_cell.length_b   1.000
_cell.length_c   1.000
_cell.angle_alpha   90.00
_cell.angle_beta   90.00
_cell.angle_gamma   90.00
#
_symmetry.space_group_name_H-M   'P 1'
#
loop_
_entity.id
_entity.type
_entity.pdbx_description
1 polymer ?
#
loop_
_entity_poly.entity_id
_entity_poly.type
_entity_poly.pdbx_seq_one_letter_code
_entity_poly.pdbx_strand_id
1 'polypeptide(L)'
;MIERKYGILKRRFPCLSIGLNCHIDRVPAIVVACCVLHNLCIRLEDPEPPADPQIEALVRQLELENEDATLSFETRSRCPASFAKRNVIVTNFFSN
;
A
#
# COMPACT_ATOMS: atom_id res chain seq x y z
N MET A 1 12.08 -0.21 -11.53
CA MET A 1 12.75 -0.72 -10.29
C MET A 1 11.88 -0.58 -9.04
N ILE A 2 11.09 0.48 -8.93
CA ILE A 2 10.24 0.76 -7.75
C ILE A 2 9.15 -0.32 -7.51
N GLU A 3 8.51 -0.81 -8.57
CA GLU A 3 7.43 -1.82 -8.49
C GLU A 3 7.89 -3.15 -7.87
N ARG A 4 9.13 -3.56 -8.14
CA ARG A 4 9.71 -4.77 -7.56
C ARG A 4 9.94 -4.65 -6.05
N LYS A 5 10.34 -3.47 -5.59
CA LYS A 5 10.57 -3.20 -4.16
C LYS A 5 9.24 -3.12 -3.41
N TYR A 6 8.20 -2.54 -4.02
CA TYR A 6 6.85 -2.57 -3.46
C TYR A 6 6.28 -3.98 -3.34
N GLY A 7 6.53 -4.87 -4.32
CA GLY A 7 6.12 -6.26 -4.23
C GLY A 7 6.73 -7.01 -3.04
N ILE A 8 7.99 -6.73 -2.70
CA ILE A 8 8.67 -7.33 -1.54
C ILE A 8 8.10 -6.78 -0.22
N LEU A 9 7.88 -5.47 -0.15
CA LEU A 9 7.31 -4.82 1.02
C LEU A 9 5.88 -5.27 1.30
N LYS A 10 5.05 -5.45 0.26
CA LYS A 10 3.67 -5.96 0.41
C LYS A 10 3.61 -7.40 0.91
N ARG A 11 4.56 -8.26 0.47
CA ARG A 11 4.67 -9.64 0.96
C ARG A 11 5.13 -9.70 2.42
N ARG A 12 6.14 -8.89 2.78
CA ARG A 12 6.69 -8.87 4.14
C ARG A 12 5.79 -8.14 5.15
N PHE A 13 5.05 -7.14 4.70
CA PHE A 13 4.14 -6.32 5.51
C PHE A 13 2.73 -6.35 4.91
N PRO A 14 1.88 -7.31 5.34
CA PRO A 14 0.53 -7.47 4.81
C PRO A 14 -0.36 -6.24 4.94
N CYS A 15 -0.07 -5.34 5.88
CA CYS A 15 -0.76 -4.05 6.02
C CYS A 15 -0.67 -3.17 4.77
N LEU A 16 0.37 -3.34 3.93
CA LEU A 16 0.51 -2.65 2.65
C LEU A 16 -0.25 -3.34 1.50
N SER A 17 -0.68 -4.59 1.69
CA SER A 17 -1.44 -5.38 0.70
C SER A 17 -2.95 -5.34 0.98
N ILE A 18 -3.33 -5.48 2.25
CA ILE A 18 -4.71 -5.44 2.75
C ILE A 18 -5.26 -3.99 2.72
N GLY A 19 -4.40 -3.02 3.01
CA GLY A 19 -4.78 -1.61 3.14
C GLY A 19 -4.62 -1.09 4.57
N LEU A 20 -4.37 0.21 4.67
CA LEU A 20 -4.15 0.90 5.95
C LEU A 20 -5.43 1.61 6.41
N ASN A 21 -5.99 1.18 7.54
CA ASN A 21 -7.11 1.84 8.21
C ASN A 21 -6.63 3.00 9.10
N CYS A 22 -5.85 3.92 8.54
CA CYS A 22 -5.35 5.10 9.25
C CYS A 22 -5.59 6.37 8.46
N HIS A 23 -5.53 7.53 9.14
CA HIS A 23 -5.60 8.82 8.46
C HIS A 23 -4.53 8.92 7.37
N ILE A 24 -4.88 9.51 6.21
CA ILE A 24 -4.01 9.57 5.04
C ILE A 24 -2.65 10.23 5.34
N ASP A 25 -2.61 11.17 6.27
CA ASP A 25 -1.37 11.84 6.70
C ASP A 25 -0.37 10.89 7.38
N ARG A 26 -0.85 9.76 7.93
CA ARG A 26 0.00 8.76 8.61
C ARG A 26 0.49 7.66 7.68
N VAL A 27 -0.18 7.46 6.55
CA VAL A 27 0.21 6.48 5.52
C VAL A 27 1.68 6.64 5.10
N PRO A 28 2.19 7.84 4.76
CA PRO A 28 3.59 7.97 4.38
C PRO A 28 4.56 7.59 5.51
N ALA A 29 4.25 7.96 6.75
CA ALA A 29 5.08 7.60 7.90
C ALA A 29 5.14 6.08 8.10
N ILE A 30 4.03 5.37 7.88
CA ILE A 30 3.96 3.90 7.94
C ILE A 30 4.80 3.28 6.83
N VAL A 31 4.69 3.77 5.60
CA VAL A 31 5.49 3.27 4.47
C VAL A 31 6.99 3.46 4.72
N VAL A 32 7.40 4.63 5.22
CA VAL A 32 8.79 4.90 5.58
C VAL A 32 9.25 3.98 6.71
N ALA A 33 8.43 3.77 7.74
CA ALA A 33 8.74 2.83 8.83
C ALA A 33 8.91 1.40 8.30
N CYS A 34 8.05 0.92 7.39
CA CYS A 34 8.21 -0.38 6.74
C CYS A 34 9.52 -0.48 5.94
N CYS A 35 9.91 0.57 5.23
CA CYS A 35 11.20 0.62 4.52
C CYS A 35 12.40 0.55 5.49
N VAL A 36 12.35 1.28 6.60
CA VAL A 36 13.40 1.27 7.62
C VAL A 36 13.49 -0.11 8.28
N LEU A 37 12.36 -0.70 8.67
CA LEU A 37 12.29 -2.05 9.24
C LEU A 37 12.82 -3.09 8.24
N HIS A 38 12.45 -2.99 6.97
CA HIS A 38 12.95 -3.88 5.92
C HIS A 38 14.48 -3.81 5.81
N ASN A 39 15.05 -2.61 5.81
CA ASN A 39 16.49 -2.41 5.76
C ASN A 39 17.18 -2.98 7.00
N LEU A 40 16.56 -2.83 8.18
CA LEU A 40 17.07 -3.41 9.42
C LEU A 40 17.08 -4.93 9.35
N CYS A 41 15.99 -5.55 8.90
CA CYS A 41 15.91 -7.00 8.74
C CYS A 41 16.96 -7.53 7.75
N ILE A 42 17.22 -6.82 6.64
CA ILE A 42 18.30 -7.19 5.71
C ILE A 42 19.65 -7.18 6.43
N ARG A 43 19.92 -6.16 7.25
CA ARG A 43 21.18 -6.05 8.01
C ARG A 43 21.34 -7.11 9.08
N LEU A 44 20.23 -7.61 9.63
CA LEU A 44 20.19 -8.65 10.66
C LEU A 44 20.11 -10.06 10.08
N GLU A 45 20.12 -10.20 8.74
CA GLU A 45 19.92 -11.48 8.05
C GLU A 45 18.62 -12.18 8.48
N ASP A 46 17.61 -11.38 8.86
CA ASP A 46 16.33 -11.87 9.34
C ASP A 46 15.51 -12.42 8.15
N PRO A 47 15.20 -13.73 8.15
CA PRO A 47 14.50 -14.38 7.05
C PRO A 47 13.14 -13.74 6.79
N GLU A 48 12.65 -13.89 5.56
CA GLU A 48 11.28 -13.46 5.25
C GLU A 48 10.30 -14.28 6.10
N PRO A 49 9.32 -13.63 6.77
CA PRO A 49 8.31 -14.35 7.53
C PRO A 49 7.56 -15.31 6.60
N PRO A 50 7.22 -16.53 7.07
CA PRO A 50 6.46 -17.47 6.27
C PRO A 50 5.12 -16.86 5.89
N ALA A 51 4.67 -17.14 4.65
CA ALA A 51 3.36 -16.69 4.20
C ALA A 51 2.27 -17.36 5.05
N ASP A 52 1.53 -16.55 5.79
CA ASP A 52 0.39 -17.04 6.57
C ASP A 52 -0.80 -17.26 5.60
N PRO A 53 -1.31 -18.50 5.48
CA PRO A 53 -2.40 -18.81 4.56
C PRO A 53 -3.68 -18.02 4.84
N GLN A 54 -3.91 -17.60 6.10
CA GLN A 54 -5.06 -16.79 6.48
C GLN A 54 -4.92 -15.35 5.96
N ILE A 55 -3.70 -14.80 6.05
CA ILE A 55 -3.38 -13.48 5.51
C ILE A 55 -3.47 -13.48 3.99
N GLU A 56 -2.95 -14.51 3.32
CA GLU A 56 -3.06 -14.63 1.86
C GLU A 56 -4.51 -14.73 1.40
N ALA A 57 -5.34 -15.52 2.11
CA ALA A 57 -6.76 -15.63 1.79
C ALA A 57 -7.47 -14.27 1.93
N LEU A 58 -7.14 -13.51 2.99
CA LEU A 58 -7.69 -12.18 3.20
C LEU A 58 -7.26 -11.19 2.11
N VAL A 59 -5.98 -11.21 1.71
CA VAL A 59 -5.48 -10.38 0.61
C VAL A 59 -6.21 -10.70 -0.69
N ARG A 60 -6.37 -11.98 -1.04
CA ARG A 60 -7.11 -12.39 -2.25
C ARG A 60 -8.57 -11.95 -2.22
N GLN A 61 -9.24 -12.08 -1.07
CA GLN A 61 -10.63 -11.63 -0.89
C GLN A 61 -10.75 -10.12 -1.11
N LEU A 62 -9.83 -9.33 -0.55
CA LEU A 62 -9.82 -7.88 -0.72
C LEU A 62 -9.46 -7.46 -2.15
N GLU A 63 -8.58 -8.18 -2.83
CA GLU A 63 -8.26 -7.92 -4.23
C GLU A 63 -9.51 -8.06 -5.13
N LEU A 64 -10.31 -9.10 -4.91
CA LEU A 64 -11.58 -9.32 -5.62
C LEU A 64 -12.60 -8.21 -5.32
N GLU A 65 -12.77 -7.83 -4.05
CA GLU A 65 -13.71 -6.76 -3.65
C GLU A 65 -13.34 -5.40 -4.27
N ASN A 66 -12.04 -5.12 -4.46
CA ASN A 66 -11.57 -3.89 -5.09
C ASN A 66 -11.77 -3.87 -6.62
N GLU A 67 -11.74 -5.02 -7.30
CA GLU A 67 -12.04 -5.11 -8.74
C GLU A 67 -13.52 -4.79 -9.03
N ASP A 68 -14.43 -5.29 -8.20
CA ASP A 68 -15.87 -5.01 -8.26
C ASP A 68 -16.19 -3.53 -7.98
N ALA A 69 -15.47 -2.92 -7.03
CA ALA A 69 -15.55 -1.50 -6.74
C ALA A 69 -15.02 -0.62 -7.89
N THR A 70 -14.02 -1.09 -8.64
CA THR A 70 -13.43 -0.33 -9.76
C THR A 70 -14.41 -0.27 -10.95
N LEU A 71 -15.09 -1.38 -11.27
CA LEU A 71 -16.15 -1.43 -12.29
C LEU A 71 -17.36 -0.54 -11.95
N SER A 72 -17.74 -0.45 -10.68
CA SER A 72 -18.83 0.41 -10.22
C SER A 72 -18.43 1.89 -10.02
N PHE A 73 -17.13 2.19 -9.82
CA PHE A 73 -16.60 3.55 -9.74
C PHE A 73 -16.34 4.15 -11.13
N GLU A 74 -15.86 3.37 -12.10
CA GLU A 74 -15.66 3.83 -13.48
C GLU A 74 -16.96 4.30 -14.13
N THR A 75 -18.09 3.71 -13.78
CA THR A 75 -19.41 4.14 -14.27
C THR A 75 -19.93 5.42 -13.61
N ARG A 76 -19.32 5.90 -12.51
CA ARG A 76 -19.90 6.98 -11.69
C ARG A 76 -19.04 8.24 -11.49
N SER A 77 -17.73 8.27 -11.76
CA SER A 77 -17.00 9.55 -11.65
C SER A 77 -15.60 9.60 -12.29
N ARG A 78 -15.52 9.96 -13.57
CA ARG A 78 -14.35 10.72 -14.09
C ARG A 78 -14.62 12.21 -13.94
N CYS A 79 -14.67 12.72 -12.70
CA CYS A 79 -14.61 14.17 -12.48
C CYS A 79 -13.12 14.60 -12.31
N PRO A 80 -12.63 15.60 -13.07
CA PRO A 80 -11.24 16.08 -13.02
C PRO A 80 -10.75 16.51 -11.62
N ALA A 81 -11.68 16.87 -10.72
CA ALA A 81 -11.38 17.35 -9.37
C ALA A 81 -10.75 16.30 -8.44
N SER A 82 -11.04 15.00 -8.63
CA SER A 82 -10.44 13.91 -7.85
C SER A 82 -8.94 13.78 -8.10
N PHE A 83 -8.52 13.97 -9.35
CA PHE A 83 -7.12 13.90 -9.75
C PHE A 83 -6.34 15.10 -9.23
N ALA A 84 -6.95 16.29 -9.26
CA ALA A 84 -6.36 17.51 -8.70
C ALA A 84 -6.10 17.39 -7.19
N LYS A 85 -7.06 16.87 -6.41
CA LYS A 85 -6.87 16.65 -4.95
C LYS A 85 -5.73 15.68 -4.66
N ARG A 86 -5.63 14.58 -5.42
CA ARG A 86 -4.53 13.61 -5.25
C ARG A 86 -3.17 14.23 -5.57
N ASN A 87 -3.05 14.98 -6.66
CA ASN A 87 -1.80 15.66 -7.02
C ASN A 87 -1.39 16.70 -5.96
N VAL A 88 -2.34 17.49 -5.43
CA VAL A 88 -2.06 18.50 -4.41
C VAL A 88 -1.49 17.89 -3.12
N ILE A 89 -2.03 16.75 -2.70
CA ILE A 89 -1.53 16.05 -1.49
C ILE A 89 -0.13 15.50 -1.74
N VAL A 90 0.11 14.91 -2.92
CA VAL A 90 1.43 14.39 -3.29
C VAL A 90 2.46 15.52 -3.33
N THR A 91 2.15 16.66 -3.93
CA THR A 91 3.06 17.80 -3.98
C THR A 91 3.36 18.38 -2.61
N ASN A 92 2.37 18.49 -1.72
CA ASN A 92 2.59 18.99 -0.36
C ASN A 92 3.44 18.04 0.48
N PHE A 93 3.30 16.73 0.27
CA PHE A 93 4.10 15.73 0.97
C PHE A 93 5.60 15.81 0.62
N PHE A 94 5.94 16.11 -0.64
CA PHE A 94 7.32 16.27 -1.09
C PHE A 94 7.91 17.68 -0.89
N SER A 95 7.16 18.61 -0.27
CA SER A 95 7.56 20.02 -0.10
C SER A 95 8.10 20.36 1.30
N ASN A 96 8.24 19.38 2.19
CA ASN A 96 8.99 19.48 3.46
C ASN A 96 10.23 18.58 3.41
#